data_AF-A0A0M8SVR5-F1
#
_entry.id   AF-A0A0M8SVR5-F1
#
_cell.length_a   1.000
_cell.length_b   1.000
_cell.length_c   1.000
_cell.angle_alpha   90.00
_cell.angle_beta   90.00
_cell.angle_gamma   90.00
#
_symmetry.space_group_name_H-M   'P 1'
#
loop_
_entity.id
_entity.type
_entity.pdbx_description
1 polymer ?
#
loop_
_entity_poly.entity_id
_entity_poly.type
_entity_poly.pdbx_seq_one_letter_code
_entity_poly.pdbx_strand_id
1 'polypeptide(L)' 'MWRADAIVLFDWLMSTDLSTVPITHPAQKQALADLLARLEEGIIESTDEEIAAAQAEVAKNMGW' A
#
# COMPACT_ATOMS: atom_id res chain seq x y z
N MET A 1 3.45 13.85 -2.71
CA MET A 1 2.24 13.40 -1.98
C MET A 1 1.91 11.98 -2.41
N TRP A 2 1.28 11.75 -3.56
CA TRP A 2 0.77 10.40 -3.95
C TRP A 2 1.78 9.24 -3.98
N ARG A 3 3.07 9.48 -4.29
CA ARG A 3 4.08 8.41 -4.32
C ARG A 3 4.36 7.81 -2.93
N ALA A 4 4.37 8.63 -1.88
CA ALA A 4 4.57 8.15 -0.52
C ALA A 4 3.37 7.28 -0.08
N ASP A 5 2.14 7.73 -0.37
CA ASP A 5 0.92 6.95 -0.13
C ASP A 5 0.96 5.59 -0.87
N ALA A 6 1.40 5.60 -2.13
CA ALA A 6 1.53 4.40 -2.95
C ALA A 6 2.57 3.41 -2.41
N ILE A 7 3.72 3.88 -1.93
CA ILE A 7 4.76 3.04 -1.32
C ILE A 7 4.24 2.39 -0.04
N VAL A 8 3.61 3.16 0.84
CA VAL A 8 3.04 2.65 2.11
C VAL A 8 1.95 1.60 1.83
N LEU A 9 1.07 1.87 0.87
CA LEU A 9 0.00 0.94 0.52
C LEU A 9 0.52 -0.33 -0.18
N PHE A 10 1.54 -0.19 -1.02
CA PHE A 10 2.19 -1.32 -1.69
C PHE A 10 2.86 -2.25 -0.67
N ASP A 11 3.66 -1.70 0.25
CA ASP A 11 4.30 -2.44 1.34
C ASP A 11 3.27 -3.20 2.20
N TRP A 12 2.16 -2.53 2.56
CA TRP A 12 1.08 -3.18 3.30
C TRP A 12 0.42 -4.30 2.50
N LEU A 13 0.13 -4.10 1.20
CA LEU A 13 -0.48 -5.12 0.35
C LEU A 13 0.42 -6.34 0.15
N MET A 14 1.74 -6.16 0.10
CA MET A 14 2.72 -7.24 -0.07
C MET A 14 2.93 -8.07 1.20
N SER A 15 2.79 -7.46 2.37
CA SER A 15 3.01 -8.11 3.67
C SER A 15 1.73 -8.64 4.33
N THR A 16 0.56 -8.23 3.84
CA THR A 16 -0.74 -8.59 4.43
C THR A 16 -1.35 -9.84 3.78
N ASP A 17 -1.81 -10.78 4.60
CA ASP A 17 -2.69 -11.86 4.13
C ASP A 17 -4.09 -11.32 3.80
N LEU A 18 -4.36 -11.13 2.51
CA LEU A 18 -5.65 -10.65 2.00
C LEU A 18 -6.85 -11.57 2.31
N SER A 19 -6.63 -12.79 2.80
CA SER A 19 -7.70 -13.65 3.30
C SER A 19 -8.22 -13.23 4.68
N THR A 20 -7.41 -12.48 5.43
CA THR A 20 -7.72 -12.00 6.78
C THR A 20 -8.30 -10.58 6.79
N VAL A 21 -8.19 -9.85 5.67
CA VAL A 21 -8.72 -8.49 5.54
C VAL A 21 -10.25 -8.54 5.59
N PRO A 22 -10.90 -7.86 6.56
CA PRO A 22 -12.36 -7.81 6.62
C PRO A 22 -12.94 -7.17 5.36
N ILE A 23 -13.84 -7.88 4.69
CA ILE A 23 -14.56 -7.39 3.51
C ILE A 23 -16.06 -7.45 3.75
N THR A 24 -16.77 -6.46 3.25
CA THR A 24 -18.23 -6.42 3.19
C THR A 24 -18.77 -6.83 1.82
N HIS A 25 -17.91 -6.86 0.79
CA HIS A 25 -18.27 -7.25 -0.57
C HIS A 25 -17.10 -7.94 -1.31
N PRO A 26 -17.32 -9.02 -2.10
CA PRO A 26 -16.25 -9.72 -2.80
C PRO A 26 -15.38 -8.84 -3.71
N ALA A 27 -15.99 -7.82 -4.33
CA ALA A 27 -15.28 -6.87 -5.17
C ALA A 27 -14.17 -6.10 -4.43
N GLN A 28 -14.21 -5.96 -3.11
CA GLN A 28 -13.15 -5.31 -2.35
C GLN A 28 -11.85 -6.12 -2.42
N LYS A 29 -11.95 -7.45 -2.33
CA LYS A 29 -10.79 -8.32 -2.45
C LYS A 29 -10.19 -8.29 -3.86
N GLN A 30 -11.05 -8.28 -4.88
CA GLN A 30 -10.61 -8.12 -6.27
C GLN A 30 -9.94 -6.75 -6.48
N ALA A 31 -10.52 -5.68 -5.95
CA ALA A 31 -9.96 -4.33 -6.08
C ALA A 31 -8.59 -4.20 -5.40
N LEU A 32 -8.36 -4.85 -4.25
CA LEU A 32 -7.05 -4.89 -3.59
C LEU A 32 -6.01 -5.64 -4.44
N ALA A 33 -6.39 -6.77 -5.05
CA ALA A 33 -5.52 -7.51 -5.95
C ALA A 33 -5.19 -6.71 -7.23
N ASP A 34 -6.19 -6.08 -7.84
CA ASP A 34 -6.01 -5.24 -9.03
C ASP A 34 -5.14 -4.01 -8.72
N LEU A 35 -5.29 -3.43 -7.53
CA LEU A 35 -4.49 -2.31 -7.07
C LEU A 35 -3.04 -2.72 -6.82
N LEU A 36 -2.80 -3.87 -6.19
CA LEU A 36 -1.46 -4.41 -6.00
C LEU A 36 -0.75 -4.57 -7.34
N ALA A 37 -1.37 -5.22 -8.33
CA ALA A 37 -0.78 -5.42 -9.66
C ALA A 37 -0.39 -4.09 -10.33
N ARG A 38 -1.22 -3.04 -10.18
CA ARG A 38 -0.91 -1.70 -10.72
C ARG A 38 0.24 -1.02 -9.98
N LEU A 39 0.38 -1.25 -8.67
CA LEU A 39 1.46 -0.68 -7.87
C LEU A 39 2.80 -1.39 -8.15
N GLU A 40 2.79 -2.70 -8.38
CA GLU A 40 3.98 -3.47 -8.77
C GLU A 40 4.67 -2.87 -10.00
N GLU A 41 3.91 -2.44 -11.01
CA GLU A 41 4.46 -1.84 -12.23
C GLU A 41 5.27 -0.55 -12.00
N GLY A 42 5.08 0.13 -10.86
CA GLY A 42 5.71 1.44 -10.59
C GLY A 42 6.52 1.56 -9.29
N ILE A 43 6.44 0.57 -8.39
CA ILE A 43 6.92 0.67 -6.99
C ILE A 43 7.84 -0.49 -6.56
N ILE A 44 7.93 -1.58 -7.34
CA ILE A 44 8.60 -2.84 -6.96
C ILE A 44 10.08 -2.72 -6.56
N GLU A 45 10.73 -1.60 -6.89
CA GLU A 45 12.14 -1.33 -6.57
C GLU A 45 12.34 -0.52 -5.27
N SER A 46 11.27 -0.26 -4.51
CA SER A 46 11.38 0.55 -3.29
C SER A 46 12.22 -0.15 -2.23
N THR A 47 13.19 0.55 -1.67
CA THR A 47 14.02 0.02 -0.58
C THR A 47 13.34 0.16 0.78
N ASP A 48 13.79 -0.59 1.79
CA ASP A 48 13.32 -0.47 3.17
C ASP A 48 13.46 0.98 3.70
N GLU A 49 14.52 1.68 3.28
CA GLU A 49 14.77 3.09 3.64
C GLU A 49 13.73 4.02 2.99
N GLU A 50 13.36 3.76 1.73
CA GLU A 50 12.31 4.50 1.03
C GLU A 50 10.92 4.22 1.61
N ILE A 51 10.66 2.98 2.04
CA ILE A 51 9.43 2.60 2.75
C ILE A 51 9.32 3.36 4.08
N ALA A 52 10.38 3.36 4.90
CA ALA A 52 10.42 4.08 6.16
C ALA A 52 10.23 5.60 5.97
N ALA A 53 10.87 6.17 4.95
CA ALA A 53 10.71 7.59 4.60
C ALA A 53 9.28 7.90 4.14
N ALA A 54 8.66 7.02 3.33
CA ALA A 54 7.29 7.17 2.87
C ALA A 54 6.29 7.10 4.03
N GLN A 55 6.46 6.14 4.96
CA GLN A 55 5.63 6.02 6.16
C GLN A 55 5.72 7.29 7.03
N ALA A 56 6.93 7.80 7.25
CA ALA A 56 7.13 9.05 8.00
C ALA A 56 6.49 10.26 7.30
N GLU A 57 6.53 10.32 5.98
CA GLU A 57 5.94 11.41 5.20
C GLU A 57 4.40 11.36 5.20
N VAL A 58 3.82 10.17 5.06
CA VAL A 58 2.36 9.99 5.15
C VAL A 58 1.88 10.36 6.56
N ALA A 59 2.58 9.91 7.62
CA ALA A 59 2.21 10.19 9.00
C ALA A 59 2.10 11.69 9.31
N LYS A 60 3.00 12.53 8.78
CA LYS A 60 2.96 13.99 8.95
C LYS A 60 1.68 14.63 8.40
N ASN A 61 1.11 14.04 7.35
CA ASN A 61 -0.07 14.57 6.66
C ASN A 61 -1.40 14.07 7.25
N MET A 62 -1.36 13.09 8.15
CA MET A 62 -2.56 12.49 8.72
C MET A 62 -3.18 13.33 9.86
N GLY A 63 -2.52 14.39 10.33
CA GLY A 63 -3.10 15.40 11.24
C GLY A 63 -3.59 14.87 12.60
N TRP A 64 -3.05 13.74 13.05
CA TRP A 64 -3.25 13.15 14.39
C TRP A 64 -2.08 13.52 15.30
#